data_AF-A0A2M8LTK7-F1
#
_entry.id   AF-A0A2M8LTK7-F1
#
_cell.length_a   1.000
_cell.length_b   1.000
_cell.length_c   1.000
_cell.angle_alpha   90.00
_cell.angle_beta   90.00
_cell.angle_gamma   90.00
#
_symmetry.space_group_name_H-M   'P 1'
#
loop_
_entity.id
_entity.type
_entity.pdbx_description
1 polymer ?
#
loop_
_entity_poly.entity_id
_entity_poly.type
_entity_poly.pdbx_seq_one_letter_code
_entity_poly.pdbx_strand_id
1 'polypeptide(L)'
;MAWCAPGRTTAGCSSCRWRPVWTSPGNWSATGGTGTSGSAPAPGCPAATVRLRRTVAAVTGSEPDDVLVAGHADACFHHVATPEEYDAQHYEGGSTLFGRRRLPALRQTADRPARALRDGTELPAGTPPPDLSGAALSPQPPVVLDVPAAAAPGRYHGDARILLGGVRAFSGTTRPFTVVG
;
A
#
# COMPACT_ATOMS: atom_id res chain seq x y z
N MET A 1 -5.80 10.41 23.10
CA MET A 1 -6.93 11.09 23.78
C MET A 1 -8.18 10.93 22.92
N ALA A 2 -9.22 10.27 23.45
CA ALA A 2 -10.52 10.15 22.78
C ALA A 2 -11.25 11.50 22.85
N TRP A 3 -11.81 11.97 21.73
CA TRP A 3 -12.57 13.21 21.69
C TRP A 3 -14.04 12.91 22.00
N CYS A 4 -14.52 13.32 23.18
CA CYS A 4 -15.95 13.44 23.46
C CYS A 4 -16.41 14.83 23.04
N ALA A 5 -17.59 14.93 22.42
CA ALA A 5 -18.27 16.22 22.25
C ALA A 5 -18.39 16.94 23.61
N PRO A 6 -18.34 18.29 23.66
CA PRO A 6 -18.26 19.03 24.91
C PRO A 6 -19.41 18.64 25.85
N GLY A 7 -19.08 18.20 27.07
CA GLY A 7 -20.05 17.94 28.15
C GLY A 7 -20.35 16.48 28.50
N ARG A 8 -19.66 15.47 27.93
CA ARG A 8 -19.84 14.05 28.34
C ARG A 8 -18.54 13.41 28.84
N THR A 9 -18.55 12.93 30.08
CA THR A 9 -17.48 12.14 30.68
C THR A 9 -17.44 10.72 30.11
N THR A 10 -16.25 10.11 30.10
CA THR A 10 -15.93 8.81 29.50
C THR A 10 -16.70 7.62 30.09
N ALA A 11 -17.34 7.78 31.25
CA ALA A 11 -18.02 6.70 31.96
C ALA A 11 -19.46 6.41 31.47
N GLY A 12 -20.02 7.21 30.54
CA GLY A 12 -21.47 7.17 30.25
C GLY A 12 -21.89 7.01 28.78
N CYS A 13 -20.97 6.80 27.83
CA CYS A 13 -21.32 6.80 26.40
C CYS A 13 -21.38 5.37 25.82
N SER A 14 -22.51 4.68 26.03
CA SER A 14 -22.79 3.36 25.41
C SER A 14 -22.98 3.40 23.88
N SER A 15 -23.00 4.60 23.28
CA SER A 15 -23.22 4.82 21.84
C SER A 15 -21.94 5.14 21.05
N CYS A 16 -20.77 5.25 21.71
CA CYS A 16 -19.50 5.38 21.01
C CYS A 16 -19.08 4.02 20.42
N ARG A 17 -19.49 3.76 19.18
CA ARG A 17 -19.05 2.58 18.42
C ARG A 17 -17.59 2.74 18.04
N TRP A 18 -16.69 2.18 18.85
CA TRP A 18 -15.27 2.09 18.55
C TRP A 18 -15.05 1.20 17.32
N ARG A 19 -14.23 1.66 16.38
CA ARG A 19 -13.82 0.89 15.19
C ARG A 19 -12.31 0.65 15.24
N PRO A 20 -11.85 -0.57 15.61
CA PRO A 20 -10.44 -0.90 15.56
C PRO A 20 -9.96 -0.88 14.10
N VAL A 21 -8.91 -0.09 13.83
CA VAL A 21 -8.27 -0.04 12.51
C VAL A 21 -6.96 -0.81 12.59
N TRP A 22 -6.83 -1.83 11.75
CA TRP A 22 -5.56 -2.51 11.53
C TRP A 22 -4.81 -1.86 10.38
N THR A 23 -3.58 -1.49 10.69
CA THR A 23 -2.74 -0.70 9.82
C THR A 23 -1.47 -1.49 9.44
N SER A 24 -0.59 -1.85 10.37
CA SER A 24 0.57 -2.70 10.03
C SER A 24 1.07 -3.50 11.25
N PRO A 25 2.09 -4.37 11.11
CA PRO A 25 2.81 -4.91 12.25
C PRO A 25 3.53 -3.76 13.01
N GLY A 26 2.84 -3.13 13.95
CA GLY A 26 3.43 -2.14 14.87
C GLY A 26 2.70 -0.79 14.95
N ASN A 27 1.81 -0.47 14.02
CA ASN A 27 1.00 0.74 14.06
C ASN A 27 -0.48 0.36 14.22
N TRP A 28 -1.19 0.97 15.17
CA TRP A 28 -2.59 0.68 15.48
C TRP A 28 -3.28 1.94 15.99
N SER A 29 -4.46 2.25 15.45
CA SER A 29 -5.22 3.42 15.83
C SER A 29 -6.70 3.09 16.05
N ALA A 30 -7.30 3.78 17.02
CA ALA A 30 -8.72 3.73 17.31
C ALA A 30 -9.30 5.11 16.97
N THR A 31 -9.81 5.27 15.75
CA THR A 31 -10.32 6.56 15.27
C THR A 31 -11.83 6.53 15.07
N GLY A 32 -12.54 7.42 15.77
CA GLY A 32 -13.81 7.97 15.29
C GLY A 32 -13.51 9.03 14.24
N GLY A 33 -13.55 8.65 12.96
CA GLY A 33 -13.37 9.56 11.83
C GLY A 33 -11.92 9.97 11.55
N THR A 34 -11.49 9.70 10.32
CA THR A 34 -10.27 10.21 9.64
C THR A 34 -8.91 9.86 10.26
N GLY A 35 -8.19 8.94 9.60
CA GLY A 35 -6.79 8.60 9.88
C GLY A 35 -6.42 7.20 9.39
N THR A 36 -6.02 7.10 8.12
CA THR A 36 -5.73 5.84 7.39
C THR A 36 -4.23 5.58 7.29
N SER A 37 -3.75 4.36 7.53
CA SER A 37 -2.44 3.91 7.00
C SER A 37 -2.20 2.42 7.31
N GLY A 38 -2.54 1.43 6.47
CA GLY A 38 -1.97 0.08 6.62
C GLY A 38 -1.66 -0.73 5.38
N SER A 39 -0.92 -1.84 5.43
CA SER A 39 -0.72 -2.83 4.34
C SER A 39 -1.57 -4.09 4.52
N ALA A 40 -2.89 -3.93 4.35
CA ALA A 40 -3.89 -4.97 4.13
C ALA A 40 -3.58 -5.86 2.91
N PRO A 41 -4.24 -7.03 2.85
CA PRO A 41 -4.38 -7.74 1.59
C PRO A 41 -4.88 -6.79 0.51
N ALA A 42 -4.14 -6.73 -0.59
CA ALA A 42 -4.50 -5.97 -1.78
C ALA A 42 -5.89 -6.44 -2.30
N PRO A 43 -6.55 -5.66 -3.18
CA PRO A 43 -7.86 -6.00 -3.77
C PRO A 43 -8.01 -7.41 -4.38
N GLY A 44 -6.92 -8.17 -4.56
CA GLY A 44 -6.90 -9.55 -5.08
C GLY A 44 -7.06 -10.68 -4.06
N CYS A 45 -7.04 -10.43 -2.73
CA CYS A 45 -7.15 -11.50 -1.71
C CYS A 45 -8.23 -11.21 -0.64
N PRO A 46 -9.53 -11.20 -0.98
CA PRO A 46 -10.60 -10.85 -0.04
C PRO A 46 -10.70 -11.82 1.15
N ALA A 47 -10.38 -13.10 0.95
CA ALA A 47 -10.41 -14.09 2.02
C ALA A 47 -9.37 -13.80 3.10
N ALA A 48 -8.18 -13.33 2.71
CA ALA A 48 -7.14 -12.92 3.65
C ALA A 48 -7.62 -11.76 4.53
N THR A 49 -8.29 -10.77 3.95
CA THR A 49 -8.84 -9.61 4.67
C THR A 49 -9.90 -10.03 5.68
N VAL A 50 -10.83 -10.89 5.26
CA VAL A 50 -11.88 -11.41 6.15
C VAL A 50 -11.28 -12.20 7.32
N ARG A 51 -10.28 -13.05 7.07
CA ARG A 51 -9.60 -13.82 8.13
C ARG A 51 -8.88 -12.91 9.13
N LEU A 52 -8.28 -11.82 8.67
CA LEU A 52 -7.63 -10.84 9.54
C LEU A 52 -8.63 -10.03 10.37
N ARG A 53 -9.73 -9.55 9.75
CA ARG A 53 -10.84 -8.88 10.47
C ARG A 53 -11.38 -9.73 11.61
N ARG A 54 -11.67 -11.01 11.33
CA ARG A 54 -12.18 -11.95 12.34
C ARG A 54 -11.21 -12.17 13.49
N THR A 55 -9.91 -12.26 13.21
CA THR A 55 -8.89 -12.39 14.26
C THR A 55 -8.89 -11.17 15.19
N VAL A 56 -8.90 -9.96 14.65
CA VAL A 56 -8.91 -8.74 15.47
C VAL A 56 -10.23 -8.59 16.23
N ALA A 57 -11.36 -8.78 15.55
CA ALA A 57 -12.71 -8.74 16.13
C ALA A 57 -12.85 -9.66 17.34
N ALA A 58 -12.34 -10.90 17.23
CA ALA A 58 -12.37 -11.87 18.31
C ALA A 58 -11.55 -11.43 19.54
N VAL A 59 -10.45 -10.71 19.33
CA VAL A 59 -9.60 -10.21 20.42
C VAL A 59 -10.22 -8.98 21.08
N THR A 60 -10.77 -8.04 20.28
CA THR A 60 -11.32 -6.78 20.77
C THR A 60 -12.76 -6.88 21.27
N GLY A 61 -13.46 -8.00 21.00
CA GLY A 61 -14.89 -8.14 21.29
C GLY A 61 -15.78 -7.30 20.37
N SER A 62 -15.29 -6.93 19.19
CA SER A 62 -16.02 -6.13 18.19
C SER A 62 -16.66 -7.03 17.14
N GLU A 63 -17.61 -6.50 16.37
CA GLU A 63 -18.09 -7.17 15.16
C GLU A 63 -17.07 -7.06 14.02
N PRO A 64 -16.89 -8.10 13.17
CA PRO A 64 -15.94 -8.05 12.05
C PRO A 64 -16.14 -6.86 11.09
N ASP A 65 -17.38 -6.38 10.94
CA ASP A 65 -17.74 -5.23 10.09
C ASP A 65 -17.34 -3.87 10.70
N ASP A 66 -17.01 -3.86 11.99
CA ASP A 66 -16.44 -2.70 12.67
C ASP A 66 -14.90 -2.69 12.63
N VAL A 67 -14.27 -3.76 12.12
CA VAL A 67 -12.82 -3.83 11.94
C VAL A 67 -12.43 -3.38 10.53
N LEU A 68 -11.69 -2.29 10.46
CA LEU A 68 -11.11 -1.81 9.20
C LEU A 68 -9.72 -2.41 9.01
N VAL A 69 -9.46 -2.90 7.81
CA VAL A 69 -8.13 -3.36 7.40
C VAL A 69 -7.69 -2.41 6.30
N ALA A 70 -6.78 -1.50 6.62
CA ALA A 70 -6.29 -0.51 5.68
C ALA A 70 -5.17 -1.12 4.83
N GLY A 71 -5.27 -1.00 3.50
CA GLY A 71 -4.34 -1.51 2.48
C GLY A 71 -3.33 -0.48 1.99
N HIS A 72 -2.12 -0.93 1.63
CA HIS A 72 -0.98 -0.12 1.18
C HIS A 72 -0.53 1.01 2.11
N ALA A 73 0.09 0.70 3.25
CA ALA A 73 0.64 1.76 4.08
C ALA A 73 1.69 1.33 5.10
N ASP A 74 2.30 2.37 5.65
CA ASP A 74 3.58 2.44 6.33
C ASP A 74 4.73 1.92 5.45
N ALA A 75 4.65 0.66 5.02
CA ALA A 75 5.59 0.01 4.12
C ALA A 75 4.86 -0.93 3.16
N CYS A 76 5.42 -1.11 1.96
CA CYS A 76 4.96 -2.10 1.00
C CYS A 76 5.82 -3.35 1.08
N PHE A 77 5.22 -4.49 1.39
CA PHE A 77 5.89 -5.79 1.33
C PHE A 77 5.22 -6.74 0.33
N HIS A 78 4.50 -6.22 -0.67
CA HIS A 78 3.69 -6.95 -1.67
C HIS A 78 2.45 -7.66 -1.08
N HIS A 79 1.98 -8.74 -1.71
CA HIS A 79 0.69 -9.36 -1.46
C HIS A 79 0.65 -10.22 -0.19
N VAL A 80 -0.55 -10.36 0.37
CA VAL A 80 -0.85 -11.27 1.47
C VAL A 80 -1.96 -12.21 1.02
N ALA A 81 -1.59 -13.38 0.53
CA ALA A 81 -2.51 -14.46 0.20
C ALA A 81 -2.83 -15.33 1.43
N THR A 82 -4.02 -15.93 1.45
CA THR A 82 -4.29 -17.09 2.30
C THR A 82 -3.39 -18.27 1.91
N PRO A 83 -3.17 -19.26 2.80
CA PRO A 83 -2.40 -20.45 2.44
C PRO A 83 -2.97 -21.18 1.21
N GLU A 84 -4.30 -21.19 1.06
CA GLU A 84 -4.98 -21.82 -0.07
C GLU A 84 -4.78 -21.04 -1.38
N GLU A 85 -4.88 -19.71 -1.35
CA GLU A 85 -4.56 -18.83 -2.48
C GLU A 85 -3.06 -18.87 -2.82
N TYR A 86 -2.19 -19.03 -1.82
CA TYR A 86 -0.76 -19.19 -2.01
C TYR A 86 -0.45 -20.48 -2.77
N ASP A 87 -1.07 -21.60 -2.39
CA ASP A 87 -0.83 -22.90 -3.04
C ASP A 87 -1.26 -22.89 -4.52
N ALA A 88 -2.24 -22.06 -4.89
CA ALA A 88 -2.66 -21.88 -6.28
C ALA A 88 -1.66 -21.10 -7.15
N GLN A 89 -0.74 -20.33 -6.53
CA GLN A 89 0.34 -19.61 -7.22
C GLN A 89 -0.11 -18.72 -8.40
N HIS A 90 -1.27 -18.05 -8.28
CA HIS A 90 -1.58 -16.88 -9.11
C HIS A 90 -0.66 -15.69 -8.74
N TYR A 91 -0.84 -14.54 -9.40
CA TYR A 91 -0.01 -13.35 -9.18
C TYR A 91 0.13 -12.98 -7.69
N GLU A 92 -0.97 -12.98 -6.94
CA GLU A 92 -0.99 -12.65 -5.52
C GLU A 92 -0.29 -13.71 -4.66
N GLY A 93 -0.45 -14.99 -5.01
CA GLY A 93 0.24 -16.11 -4.35
C GLY A 93 1.74 -16.05 -4.57
N GLY A 94 2.19 -15.86 -5.81
CA GLY A 94 3.60 -15.70 -6.16
C GLY A 94 4.24 -14.43 -5.60
N SER A 95 3.43 -13.37 -5.41
CA SER A 95 3.88 -12.11 -4.80
C SER A 95 3.81 -12.08 -3.26
N THR A 96 3.49 -13.21 -2.62
CA THR A 96 3.47 -13.36 -1.15
C THR A 96 4.89 -13.70 -0.66
N LEU A 97 5.75 -12.68 -0.57
CA LEU A 97 7.21 -12.84 -0.40
C LEU A 97 7.67 -13.68 0.81
N PHE A 98 6.90 -13.69 1.90
CA PHE A 98 7.26 -14.43 3.13
C PHE A 98 6.65 -15.83 3.16
N GLY A 99 6.23 -16.33 2.00
CA GLY A 99 5.73 -17.67 1.79
C GLY A 99 4.33 -17.92 2.35
N ARG A 100 3.93 -19.19 2.27
CA ARG A 100 2.61 -19.70 2.65
C ARG A 100 2.13 -19.30 4.05
N ARG A 101 3.07 -19.10 4.99
CA ARG A 101 2.77 -18.76 6.39
C ARG A 101 2.66 -17.26 6.67
N ARG A 102 2.74 -16.40 5.65
CA ARG A 102 2.67 -14.94 5.81
C ARG A 102 1.36 -14.46 6.47
N LEU A 103 0.19 -14.85 5.95
CA LEU A 103 -1.09 -14.47 6.59
C LEU A 103 -1.24 -15.07 8.00
N PRO A 104 -0.96 -16.36 8.25
CA PRO A 104 -0.94 -16.91 9.62
C PRO A 104 -0.06 -16.12 10.59
N ALA A 105 1.17 -15.76 10.20
CA ALA A 105 2.06 -14.95 11.02
C ALA A 105 1.49 -13.57 11.28
N LEU A 106 0.91 -12.91 10.27
CA LEU A 106 0.27 -11.61 10.41
C LEU A 106 -0.89 -11.63 11.41
N ARG A 107 -1.73 -12.68 11.36
CA ARG A 107 -2.83 -12.90 12.31
C ARG A 107 -2.31 -13.11 13.74
N GLN A 108 -1.20 -13.83 13.90
CA GLN A 108 -0.56 -13.99 15.20
C GLN A 108 0.00 -12.67 15.73
N THR A 109 0.73 -11.91 14.90
CA THR A 109 1.28 -10.61 15.30
C THR A 109 0.20 -9.58 15.60
N ALA A 110 -1.00 -9.75 15.04
CA ALA A 110 -2.14 -8.88 15.31
C ALA A 110 -2.74 -9.05 16.73
N ASP A 111 -2.50 -10.18 17.41
CA ASP A 111 -3.08 -10.46 18.72
C ASP A 111 -2.60 -9.48 19.80
N ARG A 112 -1.28 -9.32 19.97
CA ARG A 112 -0.68 -8.42 20.98
C ARG A 112 -1.24 -6.98 20.92
N PRO A 113 -1.20 -6.30 19.77
CA PRO A 113 -1.75 -4.96 19.65
C PRO A 113 -3.28 -4.89 19.68
N ALA A 114 -4.01 -5.90 19.20
CA ALA A 114 -5.46 -5.95 19.40
C ALA A 114 -5.82 -6.04 20.90
N ARG A 115 -5.06 -6.80 21.70
CA ARG A 115 -5.21 -6.83 23.17
C ARG A 115 -4.87 -5.48 23.80
N ALA A 116 -3.77 -4.86 23.37
CA ALA A 116 -3.38 -3.55 23.87
C ALA A 116 -4.45 -2.48 23.60
N LEU A 117 -5.06 -2.51 22.40
CA LEU A 117 -6.21 -1.66 22.07
C LEU A 117 -7.43 -1.94 22.95
N ARG A 118 -7.77 -3.22 23.17
CA ARG A 118 -8.89 -3.61 24.05
C ARG A 118 -8.67 -3.12 25.48
N ASP A 119 -7.45 -3.29 26.00
CA ASP A 119 -7.10 -3.02 27.39
C ASP A 119 -6.71 -1.55 27.63
N GLY A 120 -6.61 -0.74 26.56
CA GLY A 120 -6.15 0.65 26.64
C GLY A 120 -4.71 0.80 27.11
N THR A 121 -3.86 -0.19 26.83
CA THR A 121 -2.46 -0.23 27.27
C THR A 121 -1.51 0.23 26.17
N GLU A 122 -0.42 0.89 26.57
CA GLU A 122 0.63 1.30 25.64
C GLU A 122 1.55 0.11 25.29
N LEU A 123 2.05 0.11 24.05
CA LEU A 123 3.08 -0.82 23.61
C LEU A 123 4.43 -0.11 23.52
N PRO A 124 5.54 -0.79 23.85
CA PRO A 124 6.86 -0.24 23.60
C PRO A 124 7.07 -0.03 22.10
N ALA A 125 7.79 1.05 21.75
CA ALA A 125 8.18 1.31 20.38
C ALA A 125 9.01 0.15 19.81
N GLY A 126 8.78 -0.16 18.54
CA GLY A 126 9.58 -1.13 17.80
C GLY A 126 10.95 -0.58 17.43
N THR A 127 11.82 -1.46 16.92
CA THR A 127 13.09 -1.05 16.32
C THR A 127 12.81 -0.21 15.06
N PRO A 128 13.39 1.00 14.94
CA PRO A 128 13.23 1.80 13.74
C PRO A 128 13.83 1.08 12.51
N PRO A 129 13.23 1.23 11.31
CA PRO A 129 13.81 0.68 10.10
C PRO A 129 15.18 1.32 9.80
N PRO A 130 16.07 0.62 9.08
CA PRO A 130 17.34 1.20 8.65
C PRO A 130 17.11 2.38 7.71
N ASP A 131 17.94 3.43 7.83
CA ASP A 131 17.97 4.53 6.87
C ASP A 131 18.80 4.12 5.65
N LEU A 132 18.15 4.05 4.49
CA LEU A 132 18.75 3.70 3.21
C LEU A 132 18.86 4.89 2.25
N SER A 133 18.62 6.12 2.72
CA SER A 133 18.61 7.33 1.89
C SER A 133 19.93 7.58 1.16
N GLY A 134 21.07 7.22 1.77
CA GLY A 134 22.41 7.33 1.17
C GLY A 134 22.81 6.18 0.25
N ALA A 135 21.97 5.15 0.06
CA ALA A 135 22.29 3.95 -0.72
C ALA A 135 21.49 3.82 -2.02
N ALA A 136 20.66 4.82 -2.36
CA ALA A 136 19.83 4.78 -3.56
C ALA A 136 20.67 4.90 -4.84
N LEU A 137 20.59 3.91 -5.71
CA LEU A 137 21.13 3.99 -7.07
C LEU A 137 20.05 4.56 -7.99
N SER A 138 20.35 5.65 -8.68
CA SER A 138 19.49 6.21 -9.74
C SER A 138 20.16 6.02 -11.10
N PRO A 139 19.83 4.94 -11.84
CA PRO A 139 20.28 4.77 -13.21
C PRO A 139 19.48 5.63 -14.19
N GLN A 140 18.51 6.42 -13.71
CA GLN A 140 17.71 7.30 -14.53
C GLN A 140 18.61 8.43 -15.07
N PRO A 141 18.75 8.57 -16.40
CA PRO A 141 19.56 9.63 -16.98
C PRO A 141 18.98 11.00 -16.63
N PRO A 142 19.84 12.04 -16.50
CA PRO A 142 19.36 13.40 -16.30
C PRO A 142 18.63 13.90 -17.55
N VAL A 143 18.00 15.06 -17.44
CA VAL A 143 17.55 15.81 -18.62
C VAL A 143 18.79 16.11 -19.47
N VAL A 144 18.81 15.60 -20.69
CA VAL A 144 19.95 15.75 -21.62
C VAL A 144 19.80 16.99 -22.50
N LEU A 145 18.56 17.39 -22.80
CA LEU A 145 18.27 18.51 -23.67
C LEU A 145 16.93 19.14 -23.31
N ASP A 146 16.93 20.46 -23.11
CA ASP A 146 15.74 21.30 -23.14
C ASP A 146 15.65 21.98 -24.50
N VAL A 147 14.49 21.87 -25.16
CA VAL A 147 14.26 22.46 -26.48
C VAL A 147 13.72 23.87 -26.32
N PRO A 148 14.41 24.92 -26.79
CA PRO A 148 13.90 26.28 -26.68
C PRO A 148 12.66 26.48 -27.56
N ALA A 149 11.75 27.37 -27.16
CA ALA A 149 10.51 27.65 -27.90
C ALA A 149 10.75 28.13 -29.35
N ALA A 150 11.92 28.72 -29.63
CA ALA A 150 12.34 29.15 -30.96
C ALA A 150 12.98 28.04 -31.81
N ALA A 151 13.09 26.82 -31.31
CA ALA A 151 13.66 25.70 -32.05
C ALA A 151 12.82 25.38 -33.29
N ALA A 152 13.51 25.03 -34.38
CA ALA A 152 12.85 24.59 -35.60
C ALA A 152 12.00 23.32 -35.36
N PRO A 153 10.91 23.12 -36.12
CA PRO A 153 10.08 21.93 -35.99
C PRO A 153 10.89 20.64 -36.09
N GLY A 154 10.61 19.68 -35.20
CA GLY A 154 11.29 18.39 -35.18
C GLY A 154 11.14 17.64 -36.51
N ARG A 155 12.26 17.23 -37.08
CA ARG A 155 12.32 16.23 -38.16
C ARG A 155 12.63 14.87 -37.55
N TYR A 156 11.87 13.86 -37.96
CA TYR A 156 12.22 12.47 -37.62
C TYR A 156 12.86 11.83 -38.84
N HIS A 157 13.91 11.05 -38.56
CA HIS A 157 14.65 10.23 -39.51
C HIS A 157 14.63 8.81 -38.99
N GLY A 158 14.42 7.83 -39.86
CA GLY A 158 14.43 6.42 -39.48
C GLY A 158 14.69 5.51 -40.67
N ASP A 159 14.93 4.25 -40.37
CA ASP A 159 15.14 3.19 -41.35
C ASP A 159 14.10 2.09 -41.14
N ALA A 160 13.45 1.65 -42.23
CA ALA A 160 12.46 0.58 -42.20
C ALA A 160 12.99 -0.64 -42.94
N ARG A 161 12.92 -1.81 -42.31
CA ARG A 161 13.18 -3.09 -42.98
C ARG A 161 11.88 -3.58 -43.62
N ILE A 162 11.88 -3.68 -44.94
CA ILE A 162 10.74 -4.22 -45.71
C ILE A 162 10.73 -5.74 -45.62
N LEU A 163 9.55 -6.34 -45.85
CA LEU A 163 9.26 -7.77 -45.64
C LEU A 163 10.27 -8.72 -46.32
N LEU A 164 10.86 -8.29 -47.44
CA LEU A 164 11.85 -9.04 -48.23
C LEU A 164 13.31 -8.77 -47.81
N GLY A 165 13.53 -8.14 -46.66
CA GLY A 165 14.83 -8.02 -46.02
C GLY A 165 15.62 -6.74 -46.31
N GLY A 166 15.24 -5.95 -47.33
CA GLY A 166 15.89 -4.66 -47.64
C GLY A 166 15.62 -3.59 -46.58
N VAL A 167 16.55 -2.66 -46.38
CA VAL A 167 16.39 -1.50 -45.48
C VAL A 167 16.24 -0.23 -46.32
N ARG A 168 15.25 0.60 -45.98
CA ARG A 168 14.98 1.87 -46.67
C ARG A 168 14.82 3.01 -45.65
N ALA A 169 15.58 4.08 -45.86
CA ALA A 169 15.45 5.30 -45.09
C ALA A 169 14.10 5.99 -45.36
N PHE A 170 13.54 6.60 -44.33
CA PHE A 170 12.40 7.50 -44.42
C PHE A 170 12.60 8.70 -43.50
N SER A 171 11.89 9.78 -43.82
CA SER A 171 11.86 10.97 -42.99
C SER A 171 10.48 11.60 -43.04
N GLY A 172 10.15 12.37 -42.00
CA GLY A 172 9.01 13.26 -42.05
C GLY A 172 9.09 14.34 -40.97
N THR A 173 8.09 15.19 -40.96
CA THR A 173 7.94 16.29 -40.01
C THR A 173 6.65 16.10 -39.25
N THR A 174 6.70 16.29 -37.93
CA THR A 174 5.47 16.45 -37.16
C THR A 174 4.76 17.73 -37.58
N ARG A 175 3.46 17.83 -37.29
CA ARG A 175 2.74 19.09 -37.46
C ARG A 175 3.27 20.10 -36.43
N PRO A 176 3.27 21.41 -36.73
CA PRO A 176 3.71 22.42 -35.76
C PRO A 176 2.89 22.34 -34.46
N PHE A 177 3.59 22.44 -33.32
CA PHE A 177 2.99 22.60 -31.99
C PHE A 177 3.87 23.52 -31.16
N THR A 178 3.28 24.20 -30.18
CA THR A 178 4.02 25.12 -29.29
C THR A 178 4.64 24.35 -28.14
N VAL A 179 5.95 24.54 -27.92
CA VAL A 179 6.61 24.11 -26.68
C VAL A 179 6.32 25.16 -25.62
N VAL A 180 5.52 24.80 -24.62
CA VAL A 180 5.30 25.65 -23.44
C VAL A 180 6.41 25.34 -22.46
N GLY A 181 7.29 26.33 -22.23
CA GLY A 181 8.29 26.32 -21.17
C GLY A 181 7.78 27.00 -19.92
#